data_AF-A0A4S8KXW7-F1
#
_entry.id   AF-A0A4S8KXW7-F1
#
_cell.length_a   1.000
_cell.length_b   1.000
_cell.length_c   1.000
_cell.angle_alpha   90.00
_cell.angle_beta   90.00
_cell.angle_gamma   90.00
#
_symmetry.space_group_name_H-M   'P 1'
#
loop_
_entity.id
_entity.type
_entity.pdbx_description
1 polymer ?
#
loop_
_entity_poly.entity_id
_entity_poly.type
_entity_poly.pdbx_seq_one_letter_code
_entity_poly.pdbx_strand_id
1 'polypeptide(L)'
;MRTLPHKLSIFQNYLFLVLWLVPYVYFFNLSNQITGIDEDFINKPDRPIPSGKVTIAGAKLRWTLVFAVFLSIAVYEPALWAETVCWVLAVTLLCATPFGNHWFVKNCVAMSTGTWALLGVSWKAIAPLTPRSKGFILFLSLWVGLMTHIQDLRDMKGDAAVGRQTLPLVFGSARSRWIITYLIMPVSLWVLWVGGILSLAPVSLLAAHAFLGYRIIHDKGSFYDHKTYMVHFTLSVPSTC
;
A
#
# COMPACT_ATOMS: atom_id res chain seq x y z
N MET A 1 -11.23 -26.87 -27.47
CA MET A 1 -12.32 -26.54 -26.52
C MET A 1 -11.72 -26.58 -25.11
N ARG A 2 -11.57 -25.43 -24.44
CA ARG A 2 -11.04 -25.38 -23.07
C ARG A 2 -12.14 -25.89 -22.12
N THR A 3 -12.03 -27.12 -21.66
CA THR A 3 -12.74 -27.58 -20.46
C THR A 3 -12.21 -26.77 -19.29
N LEU A 4 -12.92 -25.70 -18.94
CA LEU A 4 -12.62 -24.90 -17.77
C LEU A 4 -12.76 -25.79 -16.52
N PRO A 5 -11.84 -25.71 -15.53
CA PRO A 5 -11.89 -26.50 -14.30
C PRO A 5 -12.95 -25.90 -13.36
N HIS A 6 -14.23 -26.12 -13.66
CA HIS A 6 -15.05 -24.93 -13.86
C HIS A 6 -15.68 -24.18 -12.67
N LYS A 7 -15.79 -24.74 -11.46
CA LYS A 7 -16.41 -24.02 -10.32
C LYS A 7 -15.75 -24.27 -8.97
N LEU A 8 -15.52 -25.54 -8.60
CA LEU A 8 -14.94 -25.87 -7.30
C LEU A 8 -13.49 -25.35 -7.16
N SER A 9 -12.69 -25.46 -8.23
CA SER A 9 -11.31 -24.92 -8.25
C SER A 9 -11.28 -23.39 -8.15
N ILE A 10 -12.23 -22.71 -8.81
CA ILE A 10 -12.35 -21.25 -8.75
C ILE A 10 -12.69 -20.84 -7.32
N PHE A 11 -13.69 -21.45 -6.71
CA PHE A 11 -14.07 -21.16 -5.32
C PHE A 11 -12.90 -21.38 -4.35
N GLN A 12 -12.16 -22.49 -4.50
CA GLN A 12 -10.98 -22.78 -3.68
C GLN A 12 -9.87 -21.72 -3.85
N ASN A 13 -9.59 -21.30 -5.08
CA ASN A 13 -8.59 -20.27 -5.37
C ASN A 13 -8.94 -18.93 -4.75
N TYR A 14 -10.20 -18.49 -4.86
CA TYR A 14 -10.65 -17.25 -4.26
C TYR A 14 -10.76 -17.35 -2.73
N LEU A 15 -11.16 -18.49 -2.19
CA LEU A 15 -11.16 -18.74 -0.75
C LEU A 15 -9.72 -18.67 -0.21
N PHE A 16 -8.77 -19.32 -0.87
CA PHE A 16 -7.35 -19.24 -0.53
C PHE A 16 -6.85 -17.80 -0.59
N LEU A 17 -7.17 -17.07 -1.67
CA LEU A 17 -6.81 -15.65 -1.81
C LEU A 17 -7.31 -14.83 -0.62
N VAL A 18 -8.58 -14.96 -0.24
CA VAL A 18 -9.16 -14.22 0.89
C VAL A 18 -8.50 -14.63 2.21
N LEU A 19 -8.33 -15.93 2.45
CA LEU A 19 -7.71 -16.46 3.66
C LEU A 19 -6.23 -16.04 3.80
N TRP A 20 -5.53 -15.81 2.69
CA TRP A 20 -4.16 -15.30 2.69
C TRP A 20 -4.10 -13.76 2.77
N LEU A 21 -4.98 -13.06 2.05
CA LEU A 21 -4.99 -11.60 1.98
C LEU A 21 -5.34 -10.97 3.32
N VAL A 22 -6.25 -11.58 4.09
CA VAL A 22 -6.63 -11.11 5.42
C VAL A 22 -5.42 -11.02 6.36
N PRO A 23 -4.66 -12.09 6.63
CA PRO A 23 -3.48 -12.00 7.49
C PRO A 23 -2.37 -11.16 6.87
N TYR A 24 -2.21 -11.12 5.54
CA TYR A 24 -1.25 -10.24 4.87
C TYR A 24 -1.46 -8.77 5.24
N VAL A 25 -2.70 -8.28 5.08
CA VAL A 25 -3.07 -6.89 5.36
C VAL A 25 -3.11 -6.64 6.87
N TYR A 26 -3.65 -7.59 7.63
CA TYR A 26 -3.84 -7.41 9.06
C TYR A 26 -2.52 -7.39 9.82
N PHE A 27 -1.55 -8.21 9.42
CA PHE A 27 -0.20 -8.21 9.96
C PHE A 27 0.46 -6.83 9.87
N PHE A 28 0.41 -6.19 8.70
CA PHE A 28 0.95 -4.84 8.53
C PHE A 28 0.18 -3.80 9.33
N ASN A 29 -1.16 -3.83 9.28
CA ASN A 29 -1.97 -2.87 10.03
C ASN A 29 -1.76 -2.94 11.54
N LEU A 30 -1.59 -4.15 12.09
CA LEU A 30 -1.25 -4.34 13.50
C LEU A 30 0.17 -3.86 13.79
N SER A 31 1.14 -4.23 12.95
CA SER A 31 2.53 -3.79 13.11
C SER A 31 2.62 -2.26 13.14
N ASN A 32 2.03 -1.58 12.15
CA ASN A 32 2.05 -0.13 12.04
C ASN A 32 1.33 0.56 13.21
N GLN A 33 0.18 0.05 13.65
CA GLN A 33 -0.57 0.68 14.76
C GLN A 33 0.08 0.43 16.12
N ILE A 34 0.75 -0.71 16.32
CA ILE A 34 1.46 -1.02 17.57
C ILE A 34 2.72 -0.14 17.69
N THR A 35 3.42 0.14 16.59
CA THR A 35 4.66 0.93 16.61
C THR A 35 4.44 2.43 16.37
N GLY A 36 3.33 2.81 15.72
CA GLY A 36 2.99 4.18 15.32
C GLY A 36 1.92 4.84 16.19
N ILE A 37 1.87 4.52 17.48
CA ILE A 37 0.81 5.00 18.38
C ILE A 37 0.81 6.53 18.47
N ASP A 38 2.00 7.12 18.66
CA ASP A 38 2.14 8.56 18.89
C ASP A 38 1.79 9.38 17.63
N GLU A 39 2.18 8.90 16.43
CA GLU A 39 1.78 9.54 15.17
C GLU A 39 0.26 9.41 14.92
N ASP A 40 -0.33 8.26 15.29
CA ASP A 40 -1.75 7.98 15.10
C ASP A 40 -2.64 8.79 16.07
N PHE A 41 -2.21 9.08 17.29
CA PHE A 41 -2.94 9.97 18.20
C PHE A 41 -3.17 11.36 17.59
N ILE A 42 -2.23 11.83 16.76
CA ILE A 42 -2.30 13.14 16.12
C ILE A 42 -3.07 13.06 14.80
N ASN A 43 -2.69 12.12 13.93
CA ASN A 43 -3.20 12.08 12.56
C ASN A 43 -4.54 11.32 12.43
N LYS A 44 -4.75 10.30 13.27
CA LYS A 44 -5.80 9.28 13.10
C LYS A 44 -6.39 8.86 14.47
N PRO A 45 -6.93 9.81 15.25
CA PRO A 45 -7.40 9.56 16.63
C PRO A 45 -8.58 8.58 16.71
N ASP A 46 -9.25 8.31 15.59
CA ASP A 46 -10.34 7.35 15.46
C ASP A 46 -9.89 5.88 15.37
N ARG A 47 -8.58 5.65 15.14
CA ARG A 47 -7.99 4.30 15.06
C ARG A 47 -8.20 3.51 16.36
N PRO A 48 -8.34 2.17 16.28
CA PRO A 48 -8.67 1.33 17.42
C PRO A 48 -7.82 1.52 18.68
N ILE A 49 -6.51 1.73 18.53
CA ILE A 49 -5.59 1.91 19.66
C ILE A 49 -5.70 3.34 20.24
N PRO A 50 -5.49 4.43 19.48
CA PRO A 50 -5.68 5.80 19.99
C PRO A 50 -7.06 6.06 20.61
N SER A 51 -8.11 5.48 20.02
CA SER A 51 -9.48 5.68 20.49
C SER A 51 -9.87 4.77 21.67
N GLY A 52 -8.93 3.97 22.21
CA GLY A 52 -9.18 3.07 23.34
C GLY A 52 -10.08 1.86 23.06
N LYS A 53 -10.44 1.58 21.79
CA LYS A 53 -11.27 0.40 21.42
C LYS A 53 -10.50 -0.91 21.58
N VAL A 54 -9.17 -0.87 21.49
CA VAL A 54 -8.28 -2.03 21.62
C VAL A 54 -7.08 -1.64 22.49
N THR A 55 -6.78 -2.46 23.49
CA THR A 55 -5.57 -2.28 24.31
C THR A 55 -4.32 -2.71 23.55
N ILE A 56 -3.14 -2.14 23.90
CA ILE A 56 -1.86 -2.55 23.31
C ILE A 56 -1.58 -4.04 23.51
N ALA A 57 -1.87 -4.58 24.69
CA ALA A 57 -1.73 -6.01 24.96
C ALA A 57 -2.62 -6.85 24.04
N GLY A 58 -3.89 -6.43 23.84
CA GLY A 58 -4.81 -7.08 22.92
C GLY A 58 -4.35 -7.00 21.46
N ALA A 59 -3.80 -5.87 21.04
CA ALA A 59 -3.23 -5.69 19.71
C ALA A 59 -2.02 -6.61 19.49
N LYS A 60 -1.10 -6.70 20.46
CA LYS A 60 0.07 -7.60 20.41
C LYS A 60 -0.33 -9.07 20.35
N LEU A 61 -1.32 -9.49 21.14
CA LEU A 61 -1.82 -10.87 21.08
C LEU A 61 -2.39 -11.19 19.69
N ARG A 62 -3.22 -10.30 19.14
CA ARG A 62 -3.74 -10.44 17.77
C ARG A 62 -2.62 -10.49 16.74
N TRP A 63 -1.60 -9.66 16.90
CA TRP A 63 -0.44 -9.64 16.01
C TRP A 63 0.29 -10.98 16.01
N THR A 64 0.56 -11.57 17.18
CA THR A 64 1.22 -12.87 17.30
C THR A 64 0.42 -13.97 16.61
N LEU A 65 -0.90 -14.02 16.84
CA LEU A 65 -1.78 -15.02 16.23
C LEU A 65 -1.84 -14.86 14.70
N VAL A 66 -2.03 -13.63 14.21
CA VAL A 66 -2.09 -13.33 12.78
C VAL A 66 -0.77 -13.63 12.09
N PHE A 67 0.35 -13.30 12.71
CA PHE A 67 1.67 -13.58 12.17
C PHE A 67 1.94 -15.09 12.11
N ALA A 68 1.57 -15.85 13.14
CA ALA A 68 1.68 -17.31 13.13
C ALA A 68 0.83 -17.92 12.00
N VAL A 69 -0.41 -17.48 11.81
CA VAL A 69 -1.27 -17.90 10.70
C VAL A 69 -0.64 -17.56 9.35
N PHE A 70 -0.13 -16.33 9.17
CA PHE A 70 0.50 -15.89 7.93
C PHE A 70 1.70 -16.78 7.55
N LEU A 71 2.58 -17.07 8.52
CA LEU A 71 3.72 -17.97 8.30
C LEU A 71 3.27 -19.42 8.03
N SER A 72 2.23 -19.88 8.70
CA SER A 72 1.70 -21.24 8.51
C SER A 72 1.17 -21.45 7.09
N ILE A 73 0.55 -20.43 6.48
CA ILE A 73 0.13 -20.47 5.08
C ILE A 73 1.34 -20.60 4.14
N ALA A 74 2.43 -19.89 4.42
CA ALA A 74 3.65 -20.01 3.62
C ALA A 74 4.33 -21.38 3.77
N VAL A 75 4.28 -21.97 4.97
CA VAL A 75 4.75 -23.35 5.20
C VAL A 75 3.90 -24.35 4.41
N TYR A 76 2.58 -24.16 4.40
CA TYR A 76 1.64 -25.01 3.66
C TYR A 76 1.79 -24.89 2.14
N GLU A 77 2.02 -23.67 1.63
CA GLU A 77 2.22 -23.38 0.20
C GLU A 77 3.62 -22.79 -0.04
N PRO A 78 4.65 -23.64 -0.24
CA PRO A 78 6.03 -23.20 -0.38
C PRO A 78 6.28 -22.24 -1.56
N ALA A 79 5.41 -22.22 -2.57
CA ALA A 79 5.53 -21.31 -3.70
C ALA A 79 5.40 -19.82 -3.31
N LEU A 80 4.96 -19.50 -2.09
CA LEU A 80 4.77 -18.12 -1.60
C LEU A 80 5.93 -17.59 -0.74
N TRP A 81 6.98 -18.38 -0.51
CA TRP A 81 8.04 -18.00 0.45
C TRP A 81 8.73 -16.69 0.09
N ALA A 82 9.02 -16.46 -1.19
CA ALA A 82 9.68 -15.24 -1.64
C ALA A 82 8.85 -13.99 -1.28
N GLU A 83 7.56 -14.00 -1.57
CA GLU A 83 6.64 -12.91 -1.25
C GLU A 83 6.42 -12.76 0.26
N THR A 84 6.26 -13.87 0.99
CA THR A 84 6.10 -13.84 2.45
C THR A 84 7.32 -13.24 3.13
N VAL A 85 8.53 -13.72 2.80
CA VAL A 85 9.78 -13.19 3.36
C VAL A 85 9.96 -11.72 2.97
N CYS A 86 9.72 -11.38 1.70
CA CYS A 86 9.76 -10.00 1.23
C CYS A 86 8.80 -9.10 2.03
N TRP A 87 7.58 -9.56 2.32
CA TRP A 87 6.63 -8.78 3.08
C TRP A 87 7.02 -8.62 4.54
N VAL A 88 7.47 -9.69 5.20
CA VAL A 88 7.97 -9.62 6.58
C VAL A 88 9.13 -8.64 6.67
N LEU A 89 10.10 -8.71 5.76
CA LEU A 89 11.22 -7.77 5.72
C LEU A 89 10.78 -6.33 5.46
N ALA A 90 9.82 -6.11 4.56
CA ALA A 90 9.30 -4.77 4.28
C ALA A 90 8.56 -4.18 5.50
N VAL A 91 7.75 -4.98 6.21
CA VAL A 91 7.08 -4.56 7.45
C VAL A 91 8.09 -4.28 8.56
N THR A 92 9.10 -5.14 8.73
CA THR A 92 10.19 -4.91 9.68
C THR A 92 10.94 -3.62 9.35
N LEU A 93 11.29 -3.40 8.08
CA LEU A 93 11.94 -2.17 7.62
C LEU A 93 11.10 -0.93 7.95
N LEU A 94 9.78 -0.98 7.71
CA LEU A 94 8.86 0.12 7.97
C LEU A 94 8.62 0.41 9.46
N CYS A 95 8.45 -0.63 10.28
CA CYS A 95 7.92 -0.49 11.64
C CYS A 95 8.99 -0.67 12.74
N ALA A 96 10.10 -1.35 12.45
CA ALA A 96 11.08 -1.75 13.45
C ALA A 96 12.49 -1.21 13.19
N THR A 97 12.68 -0.38 12.16
CA THR A 97 13.99 0.22 11.86
C THR A 97 13.87 1.73 11.61
N PRO A 98 14.92 2.51 11.92
CA PRO A 98 14.94 3.95 11.62
C PRO A 98 14.92 4.24 10.11
N PHE A 99 15.33 3.29 9.27
CA PHE A 99 15.29 3.45 7.81
C PHE A 99 13.86 3.65 7.29
N GLY A 100 12.85 3.07 7.95
CA GLY A 100 11.43 3.27 7.64
C GLY A 100 10.93 4.71 7.84
N ASN A 101 11.72 5.58 8.50
CA ASN A 101 11.41 6.99 8.68
C ASN A 101 11.80 7.84 7.47
N HIS A 102 12.66 7.33 6.58
CA HIS A 102 13.11 8.06 5.39
C HIS A 102 12.11 7.93 4.24
N TRP A 103 11.70 9.06 3.65
CA TRP A 103 10.68 9.13 2.59
C TRP A 103 10.89 8.15 1.43
N PHE A 104 12.13 8.00 0.97
CA PHE A 104 12.46 7.11 -0.16
C PHE A 104 12.37 5.64 0.24
N VAL A 105 12.86 5.28 1.42
CA VAL A 105 12.87 3.90 1.89
C VAL A 105 11.44 3.44 2.18
N LYS A 106 10.68 4.28 2.90
CA LYS A 106 9.26 4.04 3.20
C LYS A 106 8.47 3.78 1.92
N ASN A 107 8.48 4.73 1.00
CA ASN A 107 7.57 4.72 -0.15
C ASN A 107 8.15 3.96 -1.34
N CYS A 108 9.34 4.32 -1.84
CA CYS A 108 9.86 3.72 -3.07
C CYS A 108 10.38 2.29 -2.88
N VAL A 109 10.92 1.95 -1.71
CA VAL A 109 11.43 0.60 -1.43
C VAL A 109 10.34 -0.26 -0.80
N ALA A 110 9.95 0.05 0.43
CA ALA A 110 9.10 -0.84 1.23
C ALA A 110 7.69 -0.99 0.66
N MET A 111 7.05 0.12 0.24
CA MET A 111 5.71 0.02 -0.37
C MET A 111 5.75 -0.65 -1.75
N SER A 112 6.81 -0.47 -2.54
CA SER A 112 6.97 -1.20 -3.81
C SER A 112 7.15 -2.70 -3.58
N THR A 113 8.07 -3.11 -2.71
CA THR A 113 8.33 -4.53 -2.44
C THR A 113 7.16 -5.21 -1.73
N GLY A 114 6.46 -4.48 -0.85
CA GLY A 114 5.19 -4.94 -0.29
C GLY A 114 4.12 -5.12 -1.36
N THR A 115 3.92 -4.14 -2.22
CA THR A 115 2.94 -4.26 -3.32
C THR A 115 3.29 -5.42 -4.27
N TRP A 116 4.58 -5.66 -4.51
CA TRP A 116 5.03 -6.80 -5.30
C TRP A 116 4.66 -8.13 -4.65
N ALA A 117 4.87 -8.26 -3.33
CA ALA A 117 4.46 -9.45 -2.58
C ALA A 117 2.93 -9.63 -2.60
N LEU A 118 2.18 -8.55 -2.37
CA LEU A 118 0.72 -8.54 -2.43
C LEU A 118 0.20 -9.04 -3.78
N LEU A 119 0.61 -8.38 -4.86
CA LEU A 119 0.12 -8.69 -6.20
C LEU A 119 0.67 -10.03 -6.72
N GLY A 120 1.88 -10.39 -6.34
CA GLY A 120 2.53 -11.66 -6.69
C GLY A 120 1.74 -12.86 -6.18
N VAL A 121 1.47 -12.91 -4.87
CA VAL A 121 0.65 -14.00 -4.31
C VAL A 121 -0.79 -13.91 -4.78
N SER A 122 -1.37 -12.70 -4.84
CA SER A 122 -2.75 -12.54 -5.31
C SER A 122 -2.95 -13.10 -6.70
N TRP A 123 -1.97 -12.91 -7.60
CA TRP A 123 -2.00 -13.51 -8.94
C TRP A 123 -1.83 -15.02 -8.89
N LYS A 124 -0.80 -15.53 -8.18
CA LYS A 124 -0.54 -16.97 -8.04
C LYS A 124 -1.74 -17.74 -7.51
N ALA A 125 -2.53 -17.14 -6.62
CA ALA A 125 -3.73 -17.74 -6.05
C ALA A 125 -4.83 -18.00 -7.11
N ILE A 126 -4.95 -17.16 -8.14
CA ILE A 126 -6.06 -17.21 -9.09
C ILE A 126 -5.67 -17.68 -10.49
N ALA A 127 -4.39 -17.53 -10.87
CA ALA A 127 -3.91 -17.80 -12.22
C ALA A 127 -2.40 -18.10 -12.26
N PRO A 128 -1.92 -18.87 -13.26
CA PRO A 128 -0.50 -19.07 -13.45
C PRO A 128 0.21 -17.77 -13.83
N LEU A 129 1.46 -17.62 -13.38
CA LEU A 129 2.30 -16.50 -13.75
C LEU A 129 2.80 -16.62 -15.19
N THR A 130 2.67 -15.54 -15.95
CA THR A 130 3.22 -15.38 -17.30
C THR A 130 4.25 -14.26 -17.29
N PRO A 131 5.15 -14.16 -18.29
CA PRO A 131 6.05 -13.00 -18.40
C PRO A 131 5.30 -11.66 -18.38
N ARG A 132 4.13 -11.61 -19.04
CA ARG A 132 3.26 -10.44 -19.05
C ARG A 132 2.71 -10.10 -17.65
N SER A 133 2.20 -11.08 -16.90
CA SER A 133 1.67 -10.81 -15.57
C SER A 133 2.75 -10.44 -14.56
N LYS A 134 3.95 -11.04 -14.66
CA LYS A 134 5.13 -10.61 -13.89
C LYS A 134 5.49 -9.15 -14.18
N GLY A 135 5.43 -8.75 -15.45
CA GLY A 135 5.58 -7.36 -15.85
C GLY A 135 4.54 -6.45 -15.18
N PHE A 136 3.25 -6.79 -15.27
CA PHE A 136 2.20 -6.00 -14.63
C PHE A 136 2.38 -5.88 -13.11
N ILE A 137 2.72 -6.96 -12.42
CA ILE A 137 3.00 -6.96 -10.99
C ILE A 137 4.15 -5.99 -10.68
N LEU A 138 5.27 -6.07 -11.40
CA LEU A 138 6.42 -5.20 -11.20
C LEU A 138 6.08 -3.71 -11.41
N PHE A 139 5.48 -3.37 -12.56
CA PHE A 139 5.22 -1.97 -12.89
C PHE A 139 4.11 -1.35 -12.04
N LEU A 140 3.09 -2.11 -11.63
CA LEU A 140 2.11 -1.64 -10.64
C LEU A 140 2.76 -1.42 -9.27
N SER A 141 3.69 -2.28 -8.87
CA SER A 141 4.40 -2.15 -7.59
C SER A 141 5.25 -0.89 -7.53
N LEU A 142 6.01 -0.62 -8.60
CA LEU A 142 6.77 0.63 -8.75
C LEU A 142 5.85 1.85 -8.76
N TRP A 143 4.72 1.78 -9.47
CA TRP A 143 3.73 2.85 -9.48
C TRP A 143 3.18 3.14 -8.07
N VAL A 144 2.85 2.13 -7.28
CA VAL A 144 2.40 2.32 -5.89
C VAL A 144 3.49 2.98 -5.04
N GLY A 145 4.75 2.54 -5.16
CA GLY A 145 5.85 3.16 -4.43
C GLY A 145 6.07 4.65 -4.76
N LEU A 146 5.77 5.06 -5.99
CA LEU A 146 5.80 6.47 -6.40
C LEU A 146 4.58 7.25 -5.88
N MET A 147 3.38 6.67 -5.94
CA MET A 147 2.16 7.38 -5.59
C MET A 147 1.89 7.48 -4.08
N THR A 148 2.49 6.60 -3.28
CA THR A 148 2.34 6.60 -1.81
C THR A 148 2.84 7.88 -1.12
N HIS A 149 3.71 8.67 -1.77
CA HIS A 149 4.12 10.00 -1.30
C HIS A 149 2.95 10.97 -1.06
N ILE A 150 1.82 10.79 -1.74
CA ILE A 150 0.62 11.62 -1.54
C ILE A 150 0.09 11.50 -0.12
N GLN A 151 0.24 10.32 0.50
CA GLN A 151 -0.19 10.09 1.87
C GLN A 151 0.55 10.98 2.86
N ASP A 152 1.84 11.23 2.62
CA ASP A 152 2.69 11.97 3.56
C ASP A 152 2.19 13.43 3.73
N LEU A 153 1.49 14.00 2.74
CA LEU A 153 0.91 15.35 2.82
C LEU A 153 -0.15 15.47 3.93
N ARG A 154 -0.97 14.43 4.14
CA ARG A 154 -1.99 14.46 5.20
C ARG A 154 -1.42 14.15 6.58
N ASP A 155 -0.36 13.32 6.62
CA ASP A 155 0.20 12.74 7.84
C ASP A 155 1.34 13.63 8.44
N MET A 156 1.61 14.81 7.86
CA MET A 156 2.71 15.71 8.25
C MET A 156 2.80 16.02 9.75
N LYS A 157 1.66 16.26 10.43
CA LYS A 157 1.66 16.67 11.85
C LYS A 157 2.15 15.55 12.76
N GLY A 158 1.58 14.35 12.62
CA GLY A 158 2.02 13.18 13.38
C GLY A 158 3.43 12.75 12.99
N ASP A 159 3.77 12.76 11.68
CA ASP A 159 5.11 12.44 11.20
C ASP A 159 6.19 13.35 11.82
N ALA A 160 5.90 14.65 11.96
CA ALA A 160 6.82 15.61 12.57
C ALA A 160 7.00 15.34 14.07
N ALA A 161 5.92 14.98 14.78
CA ALA A 161 5.96 14.73 16.22
C ALA A 161 6.84 13.54 16.61
N VAL A 162 6.96 12.54 15.72
CA VAL A 162 7.81 11.36 15.92
C VAL A 162 9.15 11.43 15.17
N GLY A 163 9.47 12.59 14.56
CA GLY A 163 10.76 12.82 13.91
C GLY A 163 10.97 12.08 12.58
N ARG A 164 9.91 11.80 11.82
CA ARG A 164 10.04 11.19 10.48
C ARG A 164 10.63 12.17 9.47
N GLN A 165 11.28 11.62 8.45
CA GLN A 165 11.86 12.36 7.34
C GLN A 165 11.05 12.11 6.07
N THR A 166 9.73 12.39 6.13
CA THR A 166 8.85 12.27 4.96
C THR A 166 9.06 13.41 3.98
N LEU A 167 8.69 13.20 2.70
CA LEU A 167 8.96 14.15 1.63
C LEU A 167 8.49 15.60 1.97
N PRO A 168 7.27 15.83 2.49
CA PRO A 168 6.83 17.17 2.88
C PRO A 168 7.53 17.76 4.11
N LEU A 169 8.14 16.95 4.98
CA LEU A 169 8.93 17.44 6.11
C LEU A 169 10.35 17.84 5.69
N VAL A 170 10.94 17.11 4.73
CA VAL A 170 12.28 17.39 4.23
C VAL A 170 12.32 18.59 3.29
N PHE A 171 11.40 18.66 2.32
CA PHE A 171 11.41 19.71 1.28
C PHE A 171 10.40 20.84 1.54
N GLY A 172 9.51 20.68 2.52
CA GLY A 172 8.40 21.58 2.79
C GLY A 172 7.17 21.25 1.94
N SER A 173 5.97 21.46 2.51
CA SER A 173 4.68 21.11 1.89
C SER A 173 4.55 21.60 0.44
N ALA A 174 4.76 22.90 0.20
CA ALA A 174 4.59 23.48 -1.14
C ALA A 174 5.53 22.83 -2.17
N ARG A 175 6.83 22.75 -1.89
CA ARG A 175 7.80 22.13 -2.81
C ARG A 175 7.49 20.66 -3.04
N SER A 176 7.09 19.93 -2.01
CA SER A 176 6.73 18.52 -2.13
C SER A 176 5.49 18.30 -3.00
N ARG A 177 4.49 19.19 -2.95
CA ARG A 177 3.35 19.17 -3.88
C ARG A 177 3.83 19.35 -5.33
N TRP A 178 4.73 20.31 -5.58
CA TRP A 178 5.32 20.50 -6.92
C TRP A 178 6.12 19.26 -7.38
N ILE A 179 6.96 18.70 -6.51
CA ILE A 179 7.73 17.47 -6.81
C ILE A 179 6.78 16.32 -7.12
N ILE A 180 5.73 16.12 -6.32
CA ILE A 180 4.79 15.03 -6.53
C ILE A 180 4.07 15.20 -7.87
N THR A 181 3.53 16.39 -8.16
CA THR A 181 2.69 16.62 -9.34
C THR A 181 3.48 16.73 -10.64
N TYR A 182 4.66 17.36 -10.64
CA TYR A 182 5.40 17.65 -11.86
C TYR A 182 6.61 16.74 -12.10
N LEU A 183 7.02 15.94 -11.11
CA LEU A 183 8.10 14.96 -11.28
C LEU A 183 7.59 13.53 -11.05
N ILE A 184 7.06 13.23 -9.86
CA ILE A 184 6.72 11.85 -9.48
C ILE A 184 5.54 11.30 -10.29
N MET A 185 4.48 12.09 -10.50
CA MET A 185 3.31 11.68 -11.28
C MET A 185 3.63 11.43 -12.78
N PRO A 186 4.37 12.29 -13.48
CA PRO A 186 4.82 11.98 -14.84
C PRO A 186 5.69 10.72 -14.90
N VAL A 187 6.60 10.53 -13.95
CA VAL A 187 7.42 9.31 -13.86
C VAL A 187 6.55 8.09 -13.60
N SER A 188 5.53 8.20 -12.74
CA SER A 188 4.61 7.08 -12.46
C SER A 188 3.77 6.71 -13.68
N LEU A 189 3.31 7.69 -14.47
CA LEU A 189 2.66 7.44 -15.76
C LEU A 189 3.60 6.79 -16.77
N TRP A 190 4.87 7.23 -16.83
CA TRP A 190 5.88 6.61 -17.68
C TRP A 190 6.14 5.15 -17.27
N VAL A 191 6.22 4.84 -15.98
CA VAL A 191 6.32 3.47 -15.45
C VAL A 191 5.13 2.61 -15.91
N LEU A 192 3.89 3.14 -15.85
CA LEU A 192 2.71 2.43 -16.35
C LEU A 192 2.72 2.25 -17.88
N TRP A 193 3.27 3.21 -18.62
CA TRP A 193 3.42 3.13 -20.07
C TRP A 193 4.44 2.06 -20.48
N VAL A 194 5.63 2.06 -19.87
CA VAL A 194 6.65 1.02 -20.09
C VAL A 194 6.11 -0.37 -19.74
N GLY A 195 5.30 -0.48 -18.68
CA GLY A 195 4.63 -1.72 -18.31
C GLY A 195 3.47 -2.14 -19.21
N GLY A 196 3.11 -1.32 -20.22
CA GLY A 196 1.96 -1.56 -21.11
C GLY A 196 0.60 -1.46 -20.43
N ILE A 197 0.55 -0.99 -19.17
CA ILE A 197 -0.68 -0.84 -18.38
C ILE A 197 -1.43 0.42 -18.81
N LEU A 198 -0.70 1.52 -19.07
CA LEU A 198 -1.33 2.76 -19.53
C LEU A 198 -2.15 2.55 -20.80
N SER A 199 -1.66 1.71 -21.72
CA SER A 199 -2.33 1.37 -22.97
C SER A 199 -3.63 0.60 -22.79
N LEU A 200 -3.87 -0.03 -21.64
CA LEU A 200 -5.12 -0.73 -21.34
C LEU A 200 -6.27 0.22 -21.02
N ALA A 201 -5.95 1.39 -20.44
CA ALA A 201 -6.94 2.34 -19.96
C ALA A 201 -6.40 3.78 -19.97
N PRO A 202 -6.01 4.32 -21.16
CA PRO A 202 -5.26 5.57 -21.24
C PRO A 202 -6.05 6.77 -20.74
N VAL A 203 -7.33 6.88 -21.14
CA VAL A 203 -8.19 8.01 -20.78
C VAL A 203 -8.44 8.05 -19.27
N SER A 204 -8.79 6.92 -18.65
CA SER A 204 -9.10 6.89 -17.21
C SER A 204 -7.85 7.11 -16.35
N LEU A 205 -6.71 6.52 -16.71
CA LEU A 205 -5.46 6.72 -15.99
C LEU A 205 -4.98 8.16 -16.10
N LEU A 206 -4.98 8.75 -17.30
CA LEU A 206 -4.60 10.16 -17.49
C LEU A 206 -5.56 11.11 -16.76
N ALA A 207 -6.87 10.87 -16.85
CA ALA A 207 -7.87 11.67 -16.15
C ALA A 207 -7.71 11.59 -14.62
N ALA A 208 -7.47 10.39 -14.08
CA ALA A 208 -7.24 10.19 -12.65
C ALA A 208 -5.97 10.91 -12.17
N HIS A 209 -4.86 10.82 -12.93
CA HIS A 209 -3.62 11.52 -12.57
C HIS A 209 -3.77 13.04 -12.69
N ALA A 210 -4.43 13.55 -13.74
CA ALA A 210 -4.68 14.98 -13.90
C ALA A 210 -5.58 15.52 -12.77
N PHE A 211 -6.66 14.79 -12.44
CA PHE A 211 -7.55 15.16 -11.34
C PHE A 211 -6.80 15.16 -10.00
N LEU A 212 -5.99 14.14 -9.74
CA LEU A 212 -5.20 14.05 -8.51
C LEU A 212 -4.13 15.13 -8.43
N GLY A 213 -3.46 15.44 -9.55
CA GLY A 213 -2.49 16.53 -9.63
C GLY A 213 -3.13 17.89 -9.37
N TYR A 214 -4.28 18.17 -9.97
CA TYR A 214 -5.08 19.37 -9.69
C TYR A 214 -5.41 19.47 -8.20
N ARG A 215 -5.87 18.38 -7.59
CA ARG A 215 -6.19 18.31 -6.17
C ARG A 215 -4.96 18.61 -5.32
N ILE A 216 -3.80 18.00 -5.59
CA ILE A 216 -2.59 18.16 -4.77
C ILE A 216 -2.08 19.60 -4.78
N ILE A 217 -2.10 20.28 -5.94
CA ILE A 217 -1.64 21.66 -6.07
C ILE A 217 -2.59 22.64 -5.37
N HIS A 218 -3.89 22.35 -5.37
CA HIS A 218 -4.89 23.16 -4.66
C HIS A 218 -4.84 22.84 -3.17
N ASP A 219 -3.80 23.33 -2.49
CA ASP A 219 -3.58 23.19 -1.06
C ASP A 219 -4.72 23.85 -0.26
N LYS A 220 -5.54 23.03 0.38
CA LYS A 220 -6.60 23.47 1.30
C LYS A 220 -6.43 22.85 2.69
N GLY A 221 -5.19 22.49 3.05
CA GLY A 221 -4.82 21.92 4.36
C GLY A 221 -5.07 20.43 4.52
N SER A 222 -4.69 19.90 5.69
CA SER A 222 -4.58 18.45 5.95
C SER A 222 -5.90 17.67 5.81
N PHE A 223 -7.04 18.27 6.14
CA PHE A 223 -8.35 17.63 5.95
C PHE A 223 -8.67 17.44 4.46
N TYR A 224 -8.30 18.40 3.63
CA TYR A 224 -8.46 18.29 2.19
C TYR A 224 -7.48 17.28 1.60
N ASP A 225 -6.24 17.23 2.10
CA ASP A 225 -5.27 16.19 1.72
C ASP A 225 -5.73 14.80 2.14
N HIS A 226 -6.38 14.67 3.30
CA HIS A 226 -7.03 13.41 3.70
C HIS A 226 -8.10 13.01 2.68
N LYS A 227 -8.97 13.93 2.24
CA LYS A 227 -9.94 13.64 1.17
C LYS A 227 -9.26 13.29 -0.16
N THR A 228 -8.19 13.99 -0.53
CA THR A 228 -7.42 13.71 -1.75
C THR A 228 -6.79 12.32 -1.71
N TYR A 229 -6.23 11.93 -0.56
CA TYR A 229 -5.77 10.58 -0.31
C TYR A 229 -6.91 9.57 -0.41
N MET A 230 -8.07 9.84 0.20
CA MET A 230 -9.20 8.92 0.11
C MET A 230 -9.62 8.75 -1.36
N VAL A 231 -9.72 9.82 -2.14
CA VAL A 231 -10.01 9.72 -3.58
C VAL A 231 -8.94 8.92 -4.35
N HIS A 232 -7.66 9.05 -4.00
CA HIS A 232 -6.60 8.22 -4.56
C HIS A 232 -6.84 6.70 -4.34
N PHE A 233 -7.46 6.31 -3.23
CA PHE A 233 -7.86 4.92 -2.94
C PHE A 233 -9.26 4.54 -3.46
N THR A 234 -10.21 5.49 -3.47
CA THR A 234 -11.64 5.25 -3.77
C THR A 234 -11.98 5.34 -5.25
N LEU A 235 -11.10 5.83 -6.13
CA LEU A 235 -11.31 5.77 -7.60
C LEU A 235 -11.30 4.33 -8.18
N SER A 236 -11.47 3.31 -7.33
CA SER A 236 -11.70 1.90 -7.66
C SER A 236 -13.10 1.38 -7.29
N VAL A 237 -13.94 2.15 -6.57
CA VAL A 237 -15.33 1.74 -6.24
C VAL A 237 -16.22 2.99 -6.17
N PRO A 238 -17.32 3.06 -6.93
CA PRO A 238 -18.26 4.18 -6.82
C PRO A 238 -18.96 4.11 -5.46
N SER A 239 -18.69 5.09 -4.61
CA SER A 239 -19.45 5.31 -3.38
C SER A 239 -20.81 5.89 -3.74
N THR A 240 -21.83 5.05 -3.79
CA THR A 240 -23.23 5.47 -3.72
C THR A 240 -23.58 5.79 -2.26
N CYS A 241 -24.08 7.02 -2.06
CA CYS A 241 -24.86 7.59 -0.94
C CYS A 241 -24.57 7.13 0.49
#